data_AF-A0A8S0WC50-F1
#
_entry.id   AF-A0A8S0WC50-F1
#
_cell.length_a   1.000
_cell.length_b   1.000
_cell.length_c   1.000
_cell.angle_alpha   90.00
_cell.angle_beta   90.00
_cell.angle_gamma   90.00
#
_symmetry.space_group_name_H-M   'P 1'
#
loop_
_entity.id
_entity.type
_entity.pdbx_description
1 polymer ?
#
loop_
_entity_poly.entity_id
_entity_poly.type
_entity_poly.pdbx_seq_one_letter_code
_entity_poly.pdbx_strand_id
1 'polypeptide(L)' 'MKEAQKRGIKFGRKPKLTPAQIKHARQQIDTGERAQDVAALLNVHKATLYRALKN' A
#
# COMPACT_ATOMS: atom_id res chain seq x y z
N MET A 1 26.12 -1.63 -7.47
CA MET A 1 25.16 -0.69 -6.83
C MET A 1 25.11 0.67 -7.54
N LYS A 2 26.24 1.42 -7.64
CA LYS A 2 26.26 2.80 -8.20
C LYS A 2 25.63 2.93 -9.59
N GLU A 3 25.95 2.05 -10.53
CA GLU A 3 25.39 2.06 -11.89
C GLU A 3 23.87 1.80 -11.93
N ALA A 4 23.38 0.89 -11.10
CA ALA A 4 21.97 0.55 -11.04
C ALA A 4 21.13 1.64 -10.31
N GLN A 5 21.71 2.30 -9.30
CA GLN A 5 21.11 3.50 -8.70
C GLN A 5 21.05 4.67 -9.68
N LYS A 6 22.13 4.91 -10.46
CA LYS A 6 22.15 5.92 -11.54
C LYS A 6 21.07 5.66 -12.61
N ARG A 7 20.76 4.39 -12.88
CA ARG A 7 19.69 3.95 -13.79
C ARG A 7 18.29 4.04 -13.16
N GLY A 8 18.16 4.51 -11.92
CA GLY A 8 16.86 4.67 -11.23
C GLY A 8 16.23 3.34 -10.78
N ILE A 9 17.00 2.26 -10.72
CA ILE A 9 16.47 0.95 -10.34
C ILE A 9 16.09 1.00 -8.86
N LYS A 10 14.79 0.89 -8.57
CA LYS A 10 14.31 0.73 -7.19
C LYS A 10 14.67 -0.65 -6.68
N PHE A 11 15.53 -0.68 -5.68
CA PHE A 11 15.91 -1.89 -4.96
C PHE A 11 14.86 -2.27 -3.91
N GLY A 12 14.83 -3.57 -3.58
CA GLY A 12 13.94 -4.12 -2.57
C GLY A 12 12.61 -4.65 -3.12
N ARG A 13 11.76 -5.14 -2.22
CA ARG A 13 10.48 -5.73 -2.56
C ARG A 13 9.52 -4.65 -3.04
N LYS A 14 8.87 -4.87 -4.19
CA LYS A 14 7.80 -4.01 -4.67
C LYS A 14 6.67 -3.93 -3.61
N PRO A 15 6.07 -2.74 -3.38
CA PRO A 15 4.96 -2.61 -2.46
C PRO A 15 3.80 -3.51 -2.90
N LYS A 16 3.11 -4.11 -1.93
CA LYS A 16 1.98 -5.03 -2.19
C LYS A 16 0.74 -4.29 -2.68
N LEU A 17 0.62 -3.01 -2.33
CA LEU A 17 -0.48 -2.13 -2.72
C LEU A 17 0.02 -1.06 -3.69
N THR A 18 -0.79 -0.74 -4.70
CA THR A 18 -0.55 0.39 -5.60
C THR A 18 -1.00 1.70 -4.96
N PRO A 19 -0.48 2.85 -5.41
CA PRO A 19 -0.94 4.16 -4.93
C PRO A 19 -2.46 4.36 -5.10
N ALA A 20 -3.03 3.83 -6.18
CA ALA A 20 -4.47 3.87 -6.43
C ALA A 20 -5.26 3.05 -5.40
N GLN A 21 -4.78 1.85 -5.04
CA GLN A 21 -5.40 1.03 -3.99
C GLN A 21 -5.32 1.70 -2.62
N ILE A 22 -4.20 2.38 -2.31
CA ILE A 22 -4.06 3.13 -1.04
C ILE A 22 -5.04 4.30 -1.00
N LYS A 23 -5.17 5.04 -2.10
CA LYS A 23 -6.14 6.14 -2.21
C LYS A 23 -7.57 5.65 -2.02
N HIS A 24 -7.94 4.56 -2.68
CA HIS A 24 -9.25 3.94 -2.55
C HIS A 24 -9.50 3.48 -1.11
N ALA A 25 -8.55 2.77 -0.51
CA ALA A 25 -8.69 2.29 0.87
C ALA A 25 -8.83 3.42 1.89
N ARG A 26 -8.13 4.54 1.68
CA ARG A 26 -8.28 5.73 2.52
C ARG A 26 -9.69 6.30 2.43
N GLN A 27 -10.21 6.45 1.21
CA GLN A 27 -11.59 6.93 1.00
C GLN A 27 -12.62 6.05 1.71
N GLN A 28 -12.49 4.72 1.62
CA GLN A 28 -13.38 3.78 2.30
C GLN A 28 -13.35 3.92 3.83
N ILE A 29 -12.16 4.01 4.40
CA ILE A 29 -11.99 4.21 5.85
C ILE A 29 -12.57 5.57 6.28
N ASP A 30 -12.33 6.63 5.50
CA ASP A 30 -12.84 7.96 5.78
C ASP A 30 -14.39 8.00 5.71
N THR A 31 -15.01 7.17 4.88
CA THR A 31 -16.47 6.99 4.83
C THR A 31 -17.03 6.12 5.97
N GLY A 32 -16.17 5.58 6.83
CA GLY A 32 -16.57 4.79 8.00
C GLY A 32 -16.53 3.27 7.80
N GLU A 33 -16.00 2.77 6.67
CA GLU A 33 -15.80 1.33 6.51
C GLU A 33 -14.72 0.82 7.48
N ARG A 34 -14.91 -0.41 7.99
CA ARG A 34 -13.93 -1.03 8.88
C ARG A 34 -12.69 -1.39 8.08
N ALA A 35 -11.52 -1.00 8.59
CA ALA A 35 -10.23 -1.32 7.96
C ALA A 35 -10.00 -2.84 7.76
N GLN A 36 -10.69 -3.70 8.52
CA GLN A 36 -10.65 -5.16 8.31
C GLN A 36 -11.34 -5.58 7.01
N ASP A 37 -12.49 -4.99 6.71
CA ASP A 37 -13.29 -5.30 5.53
C ASP A 37 -12.60 -4.75 4.28
N VAL A 38 -12.06 -3.53 4.37
CA VAL A 38 -11.22 -2.92 3.33
C VAL A 38 -9.96 -3.76 3.04
N ALA A 39 -9.32 -4.31 4.08
CA ALA A 39 -8.16 -5.18 3.91
C ALA A 39 -8.52 -6.51 3.23
N ALA A 40 -9.67 -7.09 3.58
CA ALA A 40 -10.19 -8.29 2.95
C ALA A 40 -10.53 -8.06 1.47
N LEU A 41 -11.15 -6.92 1.14
CA LEU A 41 -11.45 -6.50 -0.24
C LEU A 41 -10.17 -6.42 -1.10
N LEU A 42 -9.09 -5.89 -0.53
CA LEU A 42 -7.79 -5.78 -1.20
C LEU A 42 -6.94 -7.06 -1.11
N ASN A 43 -7.46 -8.12 -0.51
CA ASN A 43 -6.77 -9.39 -0.27
C ASN A 43 -5.38 -9.21 0.40
N VAL A 44 -5.35 -8.36 1.43
CA VAL A 44 -4.16 -8.08 2.23
C VAL A 44 -4.46 -8.20 3.71
N HIS A 45 -3.42 -8.47 4.50
CA HIS A 45 -3.55 -8.43 5.96
C HIS A 45 -3.71 -6.98 6.46
N LYS A 46 -4.48 -6.77 7.55
CA LYS A 46 -4.70 -5.45 8.18
C LYS A 46 -3.39 -4.69 8.46
N ALA A 47 -2.34 -5.41 8.84
CA ALA A 47 -1.03 -4.81 9.11
C ALA A 47 -0.39 -4.21 7.85
N THR A 48 -0.58 -4.85 6.70
CA THR A 48 -0.12 -4.32 5.40
C THR A 48 -0.88 -3.05 5.05
N LEU A 49 -2.20 -3.03 5.28
CA LEU A 49 -3.04 -1.87 5.03
C LEU A 49 -2.61 -0.68 5.91
N TYR A 50 -2.50 -0.87 7.23
CA TYR A 50 -2.05 0.20 8.13
C TYR A 50 -0.64 0.70 7.82
N ARG A 51 0.27 -0.19 7.44
CA ARG A 51 1.63 0.19 7.05
C ARG A 51 1.66 0.99 5.74
N ALA A 52 0.69 0.77 4.85
CA ALA A 52 0.53 1.56 3.64
C ALA A 52 -0.16 2.91 3.88
N LEU A 53 -1.03 3.03 4.89
CA LEU A 53 -1.71 4.27 5.27
C LEU A 53 -0.89 5.20 6.17
N LYS A 54 0.10 4.66 6.89
CA LYS A 54 0.99 5.42 7.80
C LYS A 54 2.07 6.24 7.07
N ASN A 55 2.30 6.00 5.78
CA ASN A 55 3.36 6.64 4.98
C ASN A 55 2.81 7.67 4.01
#